data_AF-A0A7V2CP54-F1
#
_entry.id   AF-A0A7V2CP54-F1
#
_cell.length_a   1.000
_cell.length_b   1.000
_cell.length_c   1.000
_cell.angle_alpha   90.00
_cell.angle_beta   90.00
_cell.angle_gamma   90.00
#
_symmetry.space_group_name_H-M   'P 1'
#
loop_
_entity.id
_entity.type
_entity.pdbx_description
1 polymer ?
#
loop_
_entity_poly.entity_id
_entity_poly.type
_entity_poly.pdbx_seq_one_letter_code
_entity_poly.pdbx_strand_id
1 'polypeptide(L)'
;MSAEQSFLWSDRRGYLRLAGVLWLFTLVAGCRDRHLAGQKLEPVEVKTVTAYGVSLGPEASPRQVAFVLLRALRDDVLAARRKDRQAGKQAWATERSLAAPGRILANLSRLLERATMRVELSATEAVYKESKFWAPVVAHYVDCLDLTLEQAEARMYLLKDAAADVQHVLLDVENPADQSKATVKVSLAQEAGYWRVYRVGFNEVSVERLADRRTNVPAASRPARPLATTAPARPK
;
A
#
# COMPACT_ATOMS: atom_id res chain seq x y z
N MET A 1 62.03 33.00 8.23
CA MET A 1 62.10 31.55 8.47
C MET A 1 60.68 31.01 8.37
N SER A 2 60.39 30.39 7.22
CA SER A 2 59.09 29.83 6.83
C SER A 2 58.80 28.50 7.50
N ALA A 3 57.53 28.23 7.77
CA ALA A 3 56.97 26.88 7.76
C ALA A 3 55.50 26.96 7.34
N GLU A 4 55.28 26.94 6.03
CA GLU A 4 53.98 26.66 5.41
C GLU A 4 53.59 25.21 5.72
N GLN A 5 52.44 25.01 6.36
CA GLN A 5 51.79 23.71 6.43
C GLN A 5 50.74 23.61 5.33
N SER A 6 51.15 23.03 4.22
CA SER A 6 50.33 22.68 3.07
C SER A 6 49.35 21.56 3.45
N PHE A 7 48.08 21.94 3.58
CA PHE A 7 46.96 21.03 3.84
C PHE A 7 46.60 20.30 2.52
N LEU A 8 47.15 19.10 2.35
CA LEU A 8 46.89 18.20 1.21
C LEU A 8 45.46 17.63 1.27
N TRP A 9 44.53 18.26 0.57
CA TRP A 9 43.27 17.63 0.17
C TRP A 9 43.54 16.68 -1.01
N SER A 10 43.89 15.43 -0.67
CA SER A 10 44.01 14.34 -1.64
C SER A 10 42.62 13.82 -2.03
N ASP A 11 42.34 13.96 -3.32
CA ASP A 11 41.22 13.40 -4.08
C ASP A 11 40.87 11.95 -3.68
N ARG A 12 39.69 11.78 -3.05
CA ARG A 12 39.01 10.47 -2.92
C ARG A 12 37.75 10.40 -3.79
N ARG A 13 37.81 10.91 -5.02
CA ARG A 13 36.74 10.80 -6.02
C ARG A 13 37.11 9.77 -7.09
N GLY A 14 37.13 8.48 -6.75
CA GLY A 14 37.60 7.47 -7.73
C GLY A 14 37.12 6.03 -7.64
N TYR A 15 36.47 5.58 -6.56
CA TYR A 15 36.22 4.13 -6.35
C TYR A 15 34.76 3.74 -6.04
N LEU A 16 33.79 4.60 -6.31
CA LEU A 16 32.38 4.41 -5.90
C LEU A 16 31.41 4.12 -7.05
N ARG A 17 31.87 3.58 -8.19
CA ARG A 17 31.00 3.35 -9.37
C ARG A 17 30.96 1.93 -9.95
N LEU A 18 31.60 0.93 -9.33
CA LEU A 18 31.57 -0.46 -9.84
C LEU A 18 31.06 -1.53 -8.86
N ALA A 19 30.61 -1.16 -7.67
CA ALA A 19 30.05 -2.10 -6.69
C ALA A 19 28.50 -2.15 -6.64
N GLY A 20 27.81 -1.44 -7.55
CA GLY A 20 26.36 -1.22 -7.47
C GLY A 20 25.47 -2.21 -8.24
N VAL A 21 26.03 -3.08 -9.09
CA VAL A 21 25.22 -3.89 -10.03
C VAL A 21 25.22 -5.39 -9.69
N LEU A 22 26.08 -5.85 -8.76
CA LEU A 22 26.22 -7.28 -8.47
C LEU A 22 25.27 -7.82 -7.36
N TRP A 23 24.52 -6.97 -6.67
CA TRP A 23 23.57 -7.41 -5.64
C TRP A 23 22.18 -7.81 -6.17
N LEU A 24 21.88 -7.56 -7.45
CA LEU A 24 20.55 -7.86 -8.00
C LEU A 24 20.41 -9.28 -8.57
N PHE A 25 21.51 -10.01 -8.78
CA PHE A 25 21.49 -11.28 -9.55
C PHE A 25 21.58 -12.56 -8.71
N THR A 26 21.86 -12.50 -7.40
CA THR A 26 21.93 -13.70 -6.54
C THR A 26 20.59 -14.14 -5.92
N LEU A 27 19.46 -13.56 -6.32
CA LEU A 27 18.13 -13.92 -5.81
C LEU A 27 17.30 -14.84 -6.72
N VAL A 28 17.77 -15.18 -7.93
CA VAL A 28 16.86 -15.74 -8.97
C VAL A 28 17.07 -17.22 -9.28
N ALA A 29 18.14 -17.87 -8.77
CA ALA A 29 18.35 -19.30 -8.95
C ALA A 29 17.86 -20.10 -7.72
N GLY A 30 16.58 -20.48 -7.71
CA GLY A 30 16.13 -21.68 -6.99
C GLY A 30 15.72 -21.57 -5.52
N CYS A 31 15.45 -20.38 -4.98
CA CYS A 31 14.75 -20.28 -3.70
C CYS A 31 13.25 -20.59 -3.89
N ARG A 32 12.88 -21.88 -3.95
CA ARG A 32 11.60 -22.27 -3.34
C ARG A 32 11.66 -21.68 -1.94
N ASP A 33 10.79 -20.71 -1.67
CA ASP A 33 10.74 -19.97 -0.40
C ASP A 33 10.74 -21.02 0.72
N ARG A 34 11.90 -21.30 1.35
CA ARG A 34 12.06 -22.44 2.28
C ARG A 34 11.08 -22.32 3.45
N HIS A 35 10.63 -21.10 3.71
CA HIS A 35 9.61 -20.76 4.69
C HIS A 35 8.21 -21.29 4.34
N LEU A 36 7.90 -21.51 3.05
CA LEU A 36 6.62 -22.06 2.60
C LEU A 36 6.66 -23.55 2.30
N ALA A 37 7.85 -24.12 2.09
CA ALA A 37 8.00 -25.54 1.80
C ALA A 37 7.44 -26.40 2.95
N GLY A 38 6.37 -27.14 2.67
CA GLY A 38 5.71 -28.04 3.63
C GLY A 38 4.68 -27.39 4.55
N GLN A 39 4.45 -26.07 4.45
CA GLN A 39 3.37 -25.42 5.20
C GLN A 39 2.05 -25.52 4.43
N LYS A 40 1.04 -26.12 5.06
CA LYS A 40 -0.35 -26.05 4.56
C LYS A 40 -0.88 -24.65 4.84
N LEU A 41 -0.92 -23.81 3.80
CA LEU A 41 -1.54 -22.49 3.91
C LEU A 41 -3.06 -22.63 3.81
N GLU A 42 -3.76 -22.10 4.80
CA GLU A 42 -5.22 -22.02 4.77
C GLU A 42 -5.68 -21.16 3.58
N PRO A 43 -6.67 -21.61 2.79
CA PRO A 43 -7.24 -20.82 1.70
C PRO A 43 -7.74 -19.45 2.17
N VAL A 44 -7.45 -18.42 1.38
CA VAL A 44 -7.98 -17.07 1.62
C VAL A 44 -9.29 -16.92 0.86
N GLU A 45 -10.38 -16.82 1.60
CA GLU A 45 -11.74 -16.65 1.07
C GLU A 45 -12.27 -15.24 1.34
N VAL A 46 -13.00 -14.70 0.36
CA VAL A 46 -13.69 -13.41 0.49
C VAL A 46 -15.03 -13.63 1.19
N LYS A 47 -15.10 -13.24 2.47
CA LYS A 47 -16.31 -13.34 3.32
C LYS A 47 -16.39 -12.20 4.33
N THR A 48 -17.54 -11.98 4.95
CA THR A 48 -17.70 -10.99 6.02
C THR A 48 -16.65 -11.18 7.12
N VAL A 49 -15.99 -10.09 7.52
CA VAL A 49 -14.97 -10.09 8.58
C VAL A 49 -15.49 -9.24 9.73
N THR A 50 -15.47 -9.76 10.95
CA THR A 50 -15.78 -8.99 12.16
C THR A 50 -14.54 -8.85 13.01
N ALA A 51 -14.09 -7.61 13.23
CA ALA A 51 -12.93 -7.30 14.03
C ALA A 51 -13.00 -5.86 14.55
N TYR A 52 -12.44 -5.60 15.73
CA TYR A 52 -12.40 -4.26 16.35
C TYR A 52 -13.78 -3.58 16.48
N GLY A 53 -14.84 -4.36 16.71
CA GLY A 53 -16.22 -3.85 16.82
C GLY A 53 -16.85 -3.45 15.48
N VAL A 54 -16.22 -3.77 14.34
CA VAL A 54 -16.71 -3.47 12.99
C VAL A 54 -17.00 -4.76 12.25
N SER A 55 -18.15 -4.83 11.57
CA SER A 55 -18.49 -5.91 10.64
C SER A 55 -18.31 -5.42 9.19
N LEU A 56 -17.50 -6.12 8.42
CA LEU A 56 -17.11 -5.76 7.06
C LEU A 56 -17.83 -6.63 6.03
N GLY A 57 -19.12 -6.34 5.84
CA GLY A 57 -19.97 -6.92 4.79
C GLY A 57 -19.78 -6.26 3.41
N PRO A 58 -20.60 -6.64 2.41
CA PRO A 58 -20.60 -5.99 1.08
C PRO A 58 -20.84 -4.47 1.12
N GLU A 59 -21.59 -4.00 2.11
CA GLU A 59 -21.93 -2.60 2.35
C GLU A 59 -20.84 -1.81 3.08
N ALA A 60 -19.78 -2.47 3.55
CA ALA A 60 -18.72 -1.81 4.29
C ALA A 60 -18.01 -0.75 3.45
N SER A 61 -17.70 0.40 4.06
CA SER A 61 -16.97 1.45 3.38
C SER A 61 -15.48 1.09 3.23
N PRO A 62 -14.78 1.61 2.20
CA PRO A 62 -13.33 1.43 2.09
C PRO A 62 -12.56 1.96 3.31
N ARG A 63 -13.07 3.00 3.98
CA ARG A 63 -12.47 3.55 5.20
C ARG A 63 -12.59 2.58 6.38
N GLN A 64 -13.74 1.92 6.54
CA GLN A 64 -13.92 0.89 7.56
C GLN A 64 -12.96 -0.29 7.35
N VAL A 65 -12.80 -0.76 6.11
CA VAL A 65 -11.82 -1.82 5.78
C VAL A 65 -10.39 -1.36 6.08
N ALA A 66 -10.02 -0.14 5.70
CA ALA A 66 -8.70 0.42 5.99
C ALA A 66 -8.45 0.58 7.51
N PHE A 67 -9.46 0.98 8.28
CA PHE A 67 -9.40 1.07 9.74
C PHE A 67 -9.08 -0.30 10.37
N VAL A 68 -9.86 -1.33 10.04
CA VAL A 68 -9.65 -2.68 10.57
C VAL A 68 -8.27 -3.21 10.19
N LEU A 69 -7.82 -2.98 8.94
CA LEU A 69 -6.47 -3.36 8.52
C LEU A 69 -5.40 -2.66 9.35
N LEU A 70 -5.45 -1.33 9.48
CA LEU A 70 -4.42 -0.56 10.18
C LEU A 70 -4.36 -0.92 11.68
N ARG A 71 -5.49 -1.25 12.29
CA ARG A 71 -5.56 -1.81 13.65
C ARG A 71 -4.89 -3.18 13.74
N ALA A 72 -5.16 -4.07 12.78
CA ALA A 72 -4.52 -5.39 12.71
C ALA A 72 -2.99 -5.28 12.56
N LEU A 73 -2.52 -4.42 11.65
CA LEU A 73 -1.09 -4.19 11.46
C LEU A 73 -0.41 -3.61 12.71
N ARG A 74 -1.09 -2.70 13.42
CA ARG A 74 -0.60 -2.19 14.71
C ARG A 74 -0.43 -3.35 15.70
N ASP A 75 -1.45 -4.19 15.84
CA ASP A 75 -1.42 -5.29 16.79
C ASP A 75 -0.36 -6.34 16.44
N ASP A 76 -0.13 -6.62 15.15
CA ASP A 76 0.96 -7.51 14.69
C ASP A 76 2.33 -6.95 15.09
N VAL A 77 2.61 -5.67 14.78
CA VAL A 77 3.87 -5.03 15.16
C VAL A 77 4.07 -5.02 16.67
N LEU A 78 3.04 -4.69 17.45
CA LEU A 78 3.13 -4.69 18.92
C LEU A 78 3.34 -6.11 19.47
N ALA A 79 2.67 -7.11 18.91
CA ALA A 79 2.87 -8.51 19.25
C ALA A 79 4.30 -8.97 18.95
N ALA A 80 4.84 -8.60 17.79
CA ALA A 80 6.22 -8.89 17.41
C ALA A 80 7.23 -8.25 18.38
N ARG A 81 7.03 -6.98 18.76
CA ARG A 81 7.87 -6.27 19.75
C ARG A 81 7.85 -6.97 21.12
N ARG A 82 6.69 -7.48 21.54
CA ARG A 82 6.52 -8.24 22.79
C ARG A 82 6.88 -9.73 22.68
N LYS A 83 7.22 -10.23 21.49
CA LYS A 83 7.42 -11.65 21.19
C LYS A 83 6.18 -12.52 21.50
N ASP A 84 4.99 -11.93 21.44
CA ASP A 84 3.72 -12.62 21.65
C ASP A 84 3.25 -13.29 20.35
N ARG A 85 3.62 -14.56 20.18
CA ARG A 85 3.31 -15.33 18.97
C ARG A 85 1.81 -15.54 18.76
N GLN A 86 1.03 -15.64 19.85
CA GLN A 86 -0.40 -15.90 19.74
C GLN A 86 -1.13 -14.65 19.27
N ALA A 87 -0.82 -13.49 19.86
CA ALA A 87 -1.38 -12.22 19.42
C ALA A 87 -0.98 -11.92 17.96
N GLY A 88 0.29 -12.15 17.58
CA GLY A 88 0.75 -11.96 16.20
C GLY A 88 0.01 -12.86 15.22
N LYS A 89 -0.23 -14.14 15.57
CA LYS A 89 -1.02 -15.05 14.73
C LYS A 89 -2.46 -14.56 14.52
N GLN A 90 -3.09 -13.99 15.54
CA GLN A 90 -4.46 -13.46 15.45
C GLN A 90 -4.53 -12.19 14.58
N ALA A 91 -3.60 -11.26 14.78
CA ALA A 91 -3.49 -10.05 13.98
C ALA A 91 -3.25 -10.40 12.49
N TRP A 92 -2.29 -11.29 12.22
CA TRP A 92 -1.99 -11.73 10.86
C TRP A 92 -3.12 -12.51 10.19
N ALA A 93 -3.90 -13.30 10.95
CA ALA A 93 -5.10 -13.93 10.43
C ALA A 93 -6.14 -12.89 9.99
N THR A 94 -6.30 -11.81 10.77
CA THR A 94 -7.18 -10.69 10.41
C THR A 94 -6.69 -10.00 9.14
N GLU A 95 -5.41 -9.66 9.05
CA GLU A 95 -4.82 -9.05 7.83
C GLU A 95 -5.10 -9.87 6.57
N ARG A 96 -4.86 -11.18 6.62
CA ARG A 96 -5.10 -12.07 5.47
C ARG A 96 -6.58 -12.18 5.12
N SER A 97 -7.49 -12.13 6.09
CA SER A 97 -8.93 -12.15 5.83
C SER A 97 -9.44 -10.90 5.10
N LEU A 98 -8.69 -9.79 5.18
CA LEU A 98 -9.00 -8.54 4.48
C LEU A 98 -8.34 -8.46 3.10
N ALA A 99 -7.49 -9.40 2.73
CA ALA A 99 -6.74 -9.37 1.48
C ALA A 99 -7.65 -9.57 0.26
N ALA A 100 -7.25 -9.01 -0.88
CA ALA A 100 -7.89 -9.16 -2.18
C ALA A 100 -7.14 -10.23 -3.00
N PRO A 101 -7.42 -11.54 -2.80
CA PRO A 101 -6.64 -12.62 -3.37
C PRO A 101 -6.51 -12.56 -4.89
N GLY A 102 -7.60 -12.27 -5.62
CA GLY A 102 -7.58 -12.21 -7.08
C GLY A 102 -6.72 -11.07 -7.60
N ARG A 103 -6.85 -9.89 -7.01
CA ARG A 103 -6.11 -8.67 -7.38
C ARG A 103 -4.63 -8.79 -7.04
N ILE A 104 -4.29 -9.34 -5.88
CA ILE A 104 -2.90 -9.56 -5.47
C ILE A 104 -2.24 -10.56 -6.42
N LEU A 105 -2.89 -11.68 -6.71
CA LEU A 105 -2.38 -12.67 -7.66
C LEU A 105 -2.16 -12.04 -9.05
N ALA A 106 -3.16 -11.35 -9.59
CA ALA A 106 -3.04 -10.69 -10.90
C ALA A 106 -1.92 -9.64 -10.94
N ASN A 107 -1.65 -8.93 -9.84
CA ASN A 107 -0.53 -7.98 -9.76
C ASN A 107 0.83 -8.69 -9.74
N LEU A 108 0.97 -9.72 -8.90
CA LEU A 108 2.22 -10.46 -8.77
C LEU A 108 2.56 -11.25 -10.04
N SER A 109 1.58 -11.91 -10.66
CA SER A 109 1.78 -12.64 -11.93
C SER A 109 2.28 -11.69 -13.02
N ARG A 110 1.68 -10.50 -13.16
CA ARG A 110 2.16 -9.50 -14.14
C ARG A 110 3.59 -9.00 -13.86
N LEU A 111 4.00 -8.90 -12.60
CA LEU A 111 5.36 -8.54 -12.24
C LEU A 111 6.36 -9.66 -12.57
N LEU A 112 6.00 -10.91 -12.29
CA LEU A 112 6.83 -12.08 -12.58
C LEU A 112 7.00 -12.31 -14.08
N GLU A 113 5.92 -12.15 -14.87
CA GLU A 113 5.95 -12.19 -16.33
C GLU A 113 6.93 -11.16 -16.90
N ARG A 114 6.88 -9.91 -16.42
CA ARG A 114 7.82 -8.85 -16.81
C ARG A 114 9.26 -9.15 -16.41
N ALA A 115 9.46 -9.88 -15.31
CA ALA A 115 10.76 -10.35 -14.87
C ALA A 115 11.22 -11.63 -15.59
N THR A 116 10.48 -12.12 -16.59
CA THR A 116 10.74 -13.38 -17.31
C THR A 116 10.78 -14.63 -16.41
N MET A 117 10.20 -14.54 -15.21
CA MET A 117 10.14 -15.65 -14.25
C MET A 117 8.83 -16.42 -14.46
N ARG A 118 8.93 -17.71 -14.79
CA ARG A 118 7.79 -18.62 -14.85
C ARG A 118 7.58 -19.27 -13.50
N VAL A 119 6.79 -18.62 -12.64
CA VAL A 119 6.40 -19.16 -11.33
C VAL A 119 4.88 -19.18 -11.27
N GLU A 120 4.30 -20.37 -11.11
CA GLU A 120 2.89 -20.51 -10.80
C GLU A 120 2.67 -20.18 -9.32
N LEU A 121 1.80 -19.20 -9.04
CA LEU A 121 1.40 -18.83 -7.70
C LEU A 121 -0.09 -19.10 -7.53
N SER A 122 -0.46 -19.78 -6.45
CA SER A 122 -1.84 -19.76 -5.98
C SER A 122 -2.19 -18.40 -5.38
N ALA A 123 -3.48 -18.07 -5.33
CA ALA A 123 -3.95 -16.83 -4.70
C ALA A 123 -3.55 -16.75 -3.22
N THR A 124 -3.58 -17.88 -2.51
CA THR A 124 -3.16 -17.98 -1.11
C THR A 124 -1.67 -17.66 -0.93
N GLU A 125 -0.80 -18.21 -1.77
CA GLU A 125 0.64 -17.90 -1.73
C GLU A 125 0.92 -16.45 -2.09
N ALA A 126 0.18 -15.90 -3.05
CA ALA A 126 0.27 -14.50 -3.45
C ALA A 126 -0.09 -13.57 -2.26
N VAL A 127 -1.20 -13.83 -1.57
CA VAL A 127 -1.60 -13.11 -0.35
C VAL A 127 -0.54 -13.23 0.74
N TYR A 128 -0.03 -14.43 0.99
CA TYR A 128 1.02 -14.64 2.00
C TYR A 128 2.27 -13.80 1.70
N LYS A 129 2.73 -13.84 0.44
CA LYS A 129 3.94 -13.13 0.00
C LYS A 129 3.78 -11.61 0.05
N GLU A 130 2.60 -11.09 -0.25
CA GLU A 130 2.31 -9.66 -0.23
C GLU A 130 2.10 -9.16 1.21
N SER A 131 1.23 -9.82 1.97
CA SER A 131 0.81 -9.37 3.32
C SER A 131 1.96 -9.28 4.33
N LYS A 132 2.96 -10.17 4.23
CA LYS A 132 4.14 -10.13 5.13
C LYS A 132 4.93 -8.81 5.07
N PHE A 133 4.75 -8.00 4.02
CA PHE A 133 5.40 -6.71 3.86
C PHE A 133 4.57 -5.54 4.37
N TRP A 134 3.29 -5.74 4.74
CA TRP A 134 2.43 -4.64 5.19
C TRP A 134 2.81 -4.12 6.57
N ALA A 135 3.03 -4.99 7.55
CA ALA A 135 3.37 -4.57 8.92
C ALA A 135 4.66 -3.73 8.98
N PRO A 136 5.76 -4.11 8.28
CA PRO A 136 6.96 -3.26 8.19
C PRO A 136 6.72 -1.85 7.66
N VAL A 137 5.75 -1.64 6.76
CA VAL A 137 5.43 -0.30 6.23
C VAL A 137 4.97 0.63 7.35
N VAL A 138 4.14 0.15 8.27
CA VAL A 138 3.55 0.98 9.33
C VAL A 138 4.30 0.90 10.65
N ALA A 139 5.34 0.08 10.75
CA ALA A 139 6.03 -0.24 12.01
C ALA A 139 6.55 0.99 12.78
N HIS A 140 6.98 2.04 12.07
CA HIS A 140 7.46 3.28 12.67
C HIS A 140 6.34 4.22 13.15
N TYR A 141 5.08 3.96 12.77
CA TYR A 141 3.94 4.84 13.01
C TYR A 141 2.83 4.17 13.84
N VAL A 142 3.09 2.99 14.43
CA VAL A 142 2.05 2.19 15.09
C VAL A 142 1.36 2.89 16.26
N ASP A 143 2.05 3.81 16.92
CA ASP A 143 1.49 4.61 18.01
C ASP A 143 0.41 5.59 17.50
N CYS A 144 0.50 6.02 16.24
CA CYS A 144 -0.52 6.86 15.59
C CYS A 144 -1.78 6.11 15.20
N LEU A 145 -1.73 4.77 15.18
CA LEU A 145 -2.83 3.92 14.75
C LEU A 145 -3.73 3.50 15.92
N ASP A 146 -3.48 4.04 17.11
CA ASP A 146 -4.36 3.85 18.27
C ASP A 146 -5.58 4.79 18.23
N LEU A 147 -6.42 4.59 17.21
CA LEU A 147 -7.61 5.41 16.96
C LEU A 147 -8.88 4.57 17.09
N THR A 148 -9.97 5.21 17.47
CA THR A 148 -11.32 4.69 17.25
C THR A 148 -11.70 4.78 15.77
N LEU A 149 -12.76 4.07 15.35
CA LEU A 149 -13.25 4.16 13.97
C LEU A 149 -13.61 5.61 13.61
N GLU A 150 -14.33 6.32 14.48
CA GLU A 150 -14.75 7.71 14.26
C GLU A 150 -13.55 8.63 14.04
N GLN A 151 -12.53 8.54 14.91
CA GLN A 151 -11.30 9.33 14.78
C GLN A 151 -10.51 8.98 13.52
N ALA A 152 -10.47 7.70 13.15
CA ALA A 152 -9.82 7.26 11.93
C ALA A 152 -10.54 7.79 10.69
N GLU A 153 -11.87 7.66 10.63
CA GLU A 153 -12.66 8.13 9.49
C GLU A 153 -12.57 9.64 9.27
N ALA A 154 -12.53 10.43 10.36
CA ALA A 154 -12.33 11.87 10.30
C ALA A 154 -10.97 12.27 9.71
N ARG A 155 -9.95 11.42 9.87
CA ARG A 155 -8.58 11.63 9.35
C ARG A 155 -8.32 10.96 8.00
N MET A 156 -9.20 10.07 7.56
CA MET A 156 -9.01 9.28 6.36
C MET A 156 -9.57 9.97 5.11
N TYR A 157 -8.74 10.03 4.08
CA TYR A 157 -9.12 10.62 2.81
C TYR A 157 -9.27 9.55 1.74
N LEU A 158 -10.39 9.61 1.03
CA LEU A 158 -10.70 8.67 -0.03
C LEU A 158 -10.29 9.25 -1.39
N LEU A 159 -9.36 8.58 -2.04
CA LEU A 159 -8.96 8.83 -3.42
C LEU A 159 -9.56 7.74 -4.30
N LYS A 160 -10.50 8.14 -5.16
CA LYS A 160 -11.07 7.25 -6.18
C LYS A 160 -10.09 7.15 -7.35
N ASP A 161 -9.79 5.94 -7.79
CA ASP A 161 -9.06 5.71 -9.03
C ASP A 161 -10.01 5.89 -10.23
N ALA A 162 -9.47 5.92 -11.45
CA ALA A 162 -10.26 5.96 -12.68
C ALA A 162 -11.11 4.69 -12.85
N ALA A 163 -10.61 3.56 -12.34
CA ALA A 163 -11.35 2.31 -12.28
C ALA A 163 -12.28 2.30 -11.05
N ALA A 164 -13.59 2.13 -11.28
CA ALA A 164 -14.60 2.23 -10.22
C ALA A 164 -14.45 1.16 -9.12
N ASP A 165 -13.81 0.04 -9.45
CA ASP A 165 -13.53 -1.09 -8.56
C ASP A 165 -12.26 -0.90 -7.71
N VAL A 166 -11.53 0.21 -7.88
CA VAL A 166 -10.28 0.50 -7.15
C VAL A 166 -10.40 1.83 -6.40
N GLN A 167 -10.05 1.80 -5.11
CA GLN A 167 -10.01 2.99 -4.27
C GLN A 167 -8.79 2.97 -3.36
N HIS A 168 -8.35 4.15 -2.97
CA HIS A 168 -7.25 4.32 -2.01
C HIS A 168 -7.73 5.11 -0.81
N VAL A 169 -7.40 4.63 0.37
CA VAL A 169 -7.56 5.36 1.63
C VAL A 169 -6.20 5.88 2.05
N LEU A 170 -6.12 7.18 2.28
CA LEU A 170 -4.92 7.88 2.73
C LEU A 170 -5.09 8.29 4.18
N LEU A 171 -4.05 8.09 4.99
CA LEU A 171 -3.98 8.55 6.37
C LEU A 171 -2.62 9.19 6.63
N ASP A 172 -2.63 10.48 6.99
CA ASP A 172 -1.43 11.16 7.46
C ASP A 172 -1.07 10.70 8.88
N VAL A 173 0.20 10.31 9.05
CA VAL A 173 0.79 9.80 10.28
C VAL A 173 2.06 10.58 10.61
N GLU A 174 2.35 10.72 11.90
CA GLU A 174 3.50 11.47 12.41
C GLU A 174 4.15 10.70 13.55
N ASN A 175 5.40 10.24 13.35
CA ASN A 175 6.09 9.48 14.38
C ASN A 175 6.36 10.37 15.61
N PRO A 176 5.84 10.04 16.81
CA PRO A 176 6.00 10.89 17.98
C PRO A 176 7.46 11.00 18.44
N ALA A 177 8.32 10.03 18.11
CA ALA A 177 9.71 10.01 18.56
C ALA A 177 10.60 11.03 17.83
N ASP A 178 10.37 11.27 16.54
CA ASP A 178 11.23 12.09 15.68
C ASP A 178 10.46 13.12 14.83
N GLN A 179 9.13 13.20 14.98
CA GLN A 179 8.23 14.10 14.24
C GLN A 179 8.27 13.88 12.71
N SER A 180 8.77 12.73 12.25
CA SER A 180 8.73 12.40 10.82
C SER A 180 7.29 12.18 10.37
N LYS A 181 6.93 12.77 9.23
CA LYS A 181 5.58 12.72 8.66
C LYS A 181 5.55 11.81 7.44
N ALA A 182 4.48 11.03 7.31
CA ALA A 182 4.22 10.22 6.13
C ALA A 182 2.72 10.11 5.86
N THR A 183 2.36 9.72 4.65
CA THR A 183 0.99 9.38 4.28
C THR A 183 0.91 7.90 3.98
N VAL A 184 0.25 7.14 4.86
CA VAL A 184 -0.03 5.72 4.62
C VAL A 184 -1.14 5.62 3.58
N LYS A 185 -0.89 4.84 2.53
CA LYS A 185 -1.87 4.51 1.50
C LYS A 185 -2.26 3.05 1.60
N VAL A 186 -3.54 2.81 1.90
CA VAL A 186 -4.19 1.51 1.78
C VAL A 186 -4.90 1.46 0.44
N SER A 187 -4.53 0.50 -0.41
CA SER A 187 -5.14 0.32 -1.73
C SER A 187 -6.12 -0.85 -1.71
N LEU A 188 -7.36 -0.57 -2.09
CA LEU A 188 -8.47 -1.50 -2.04
C LEU A 188 -9.02 -1.78 -3.43
N ALA A 189 -9.50 -3.01 -3.62
CA ALA A 189 -10.24 -3.43 -4.79
C ALA A 189 -11.56 -4.11 -4.36
N GLN A 190 -12.58 -4.07 -5.20
CA GLN A 190 -13.78 -4.90 -4.99
C GLN A 190 -13.53 -6.34 -5.46
N GLU A 191 -13.82 -7.30 -4.60
CA GLU A 191 -13.86 -8.73 -4.93
C GLU A 191 -15.13 -9.36 -4.37
N ALA A 192 -15.88 -10.07 -5.22
CA ALA A 192 -17.15 -10.70 -4.84
C ALA A 192 -18.14 -9.77 -4.10
N GLY A 193 -18.12 -8.47 -4.42
CA GLY A 193 -18.97 -7.45 -3.78
C GLY A 193 -18.40 -6.87 -2.47
N TYR A 194 -17.21 -7.28 -2.02
CA TYR A 194 -16.56 -6.78 -0.82
C TYR A 194 -15.35 -5.91 -1.16
N TRP A 195 -15.12 -4.85 -0.38
CA TRP A 195 -13.83 -4.14 -0.41
C TRP A 195 -12.74 -4.97 0.26
N ARG A 196 -11.63 -5.17 -0.44
CA ARG A 196 -10.49 -5.95 0.02
C ARG A 196 -9.18 -5.24 -0.30
N VAL A 197 -8.16 -5.49 0.51
CA VAL A 197 -6.87 -4.82 0.47
C VAL A 197 -5.93 -5.58 -0.45
N TYR A 198 -5.34 -4.89 -1.43
CA TYR A 198 -4.32 -5.50 -2.29
C TYR A 198 -2.93 -4.91 -2.11
N ARG A 199 -2.78 -3.79 -1.38
CA ARG A 199 -1.47 -3.17 -1.12
C ARG A 199 -1.53 -2.18 0.04
N VAL A 200 -0.46 -2.15 0.83
CA VAL A 200 -0.14 -1.09 1.78
C VAL A 200 1.19 -0.45 1.38
N GLY A 201 1.29 0.86 1.45
CA GLY A 201 2.52 1.59 1.12
C GLY A 201 2.46 3.04 1.57
N PHE A 202 3.44 3.83 1.19
CA PHE A 202 3.42 5.28 1.37
C PHE A 202 2.95 5.98 0.09
N ASN A 203 2.33 7.14 0.27
CA ASN A 203 2.08 8.09 -0.81
C ASN A 203 3.15 9.18 -0.80
N GLU A 204 3.62 9.58 -1.98
CA GLU A 204 4.64 10.63 -2.12
C GLU A 204 4.09 12.03 -1.86
N VAL A 205 2.75 12.20 -1.93
CA VAL A 205 2.06 13.47 -1.75
C VAL A 205 1.25 13.43 -0.46
N SER A 206 1.46 14.39 0.43
CA SER A 206 0.66 14.54 1.65
C SER A 206 -0.80 14.81 1.33
N VAL A 207 -1.71 14.44 2.24
CA VAL A 207 -3.13 14.66 1.97
C VAL A 207 -3.49 16.14 1.96
N GLU A 208 -2.85 16.94 2.81
CA GLU A 208 -2.96 18.41 2.79
C GLU A 208 -2.74 18.98 1.38
N ARG A 209 -1.67 18.54 0.69
CA ARG A 209 -1.39 18.95 -0.69
C ARG A 209 -2.42 18.45 -1.71
N LEU A 210 -3.04 17.30 -1.46
CA LEU A 210 -4.12 16.77 -2.31
C LEU A 210 -5.42 17.54 -2.11
N ALA A 211 -5.71 17.98 -0.89
CA ALA A 211 -6.86 18.82 -0.56
C ALA A 211 -6.74 20.19 -1.24
N ASP A 212 -5.58 20.83 -1.14
CA ASP A 212 -5.29 22.12 -1.78
C ASP A 212 -5.41 22.07 -3.31
N ARG A 213 -5.04 20.95 -3.93
CA ARG A 213 -5.20 20.78 -5.38
C ARG A 213 -6.65 20.67 -5.81
N ARG A 214 -7.55 20.17 -4.96
CA ARG A 214 -8.98 20.10 -5.28
C ARG A 214 -9.69 21.44 -5.11
N THR A 215 -9.27 22.26 -4.14
CA THR A 215 -9.82 23.60 -3.92
C THR A 215 -9.30 24.62 -4.92
N ASN A 216 -8.10 24.40 -5.49
CA ASN A 216 -7.46 25.32 -6.44
C ASN A 216 -7.60 24.96 -7.92
N VAL A 217 -8.55 24.09 -8.33
CA VAL A 217 -8.96 24.06 -9.75
C VAL A 217 -9.94 25.22 -9.94
N PRO A 218 -9.58 26.31 -10.64
CA PRO A 218 -10.51 27.40 -10.88
C PRO A 218 -11.69 26.84 -11.65
N ALA A 219 -12.91 27.04 -11.13
CA ALA A 219 -14.15 26.65 -11.81
C ALA A 219 -14.33 27.31 -13.20
N ALA A 220 -13.45 28.25 -13.58
CA ALA A 220 -13.52 29.03 -14.80
C ALA A 220 -12.91 28.37 -16.06
N SER A 221 -12.29 27.19 -15.99
CA SER A 221 -11.54 26.65 -17.15
C SER A 221 -12.34 25.71 -18.07
N ARG A 222 -13.68 25.75 -18.06
CA ARG A 222 -14.49 25.07 -19.08
C ARG A 222 -15.36 26.08 -19.83
N PRO A 223 -14.85 26.72 -20.91
CA PRO A 223 -15.74 27.38 -21.84
C PRO A 223 -16.65 26.30 -22.46
N ALA A 224 -17.96 26.52 -22.35
CA ALA A 224 -18.95 25.72 -23.04
C ALA A 224 -18.66 25.80 -24.55
N ARG A 225 -18.39 24.67 -25.19
CA ARG A 225 -18.39 24.60 -26.65
C ARG A 225 -19.82 24.27 -27.07
N PRO A 226 -20.63 25.23 -27.56
CA PRO A 226 -21.87 24.88 -28.22
C PRO A 226 -21.53 24.05 -29.46
N LEU A 227 -22.09 22.84 -29.55
CA LEU A 227 -22.16 22.11 -30.80
C LEU A 227 -23.06 22.91 -31.73
N ALA A 228 -22.47 23.50 -32.77
CA ALA A 228 -23.22 24.08 -33.87
C ALA A 228 -24.03 22.96 -34.55
N THR A 229 -25.34 23.01 -34.38
CA THR A 229 -26.30 22.20 -35.14
C THR A 229 -26.37 22.77 -36.56
N THR A 230 -25.64 22.20 -37.50
CA THR A 230 -25.83 22.50 -38.93
C THR A 230 -27.07 21.74 -39.41
N ALA A 231 -28.15 22.48 -39.66
CA ALA A 231 -29.38 21.96 -40.26
C ALA A 231 -29.14 21.48 -41.71
N PRO A 232 -29.78 20.40 -42.17
CA PRO A 232 -29.69 19.97 -43.56
C PRO A 232 -30.51 20.88 -44.48
N ALA A 233 -29.90 21.32 -45.58
CA ALA A 233 -30.57 22.04 -46.66
C ALA A 233 -31.48 21.09 -47.45
N ARG A 234 -32.76 21.47 -47.62
CA ARG A 234 -33.70 20.83 -48.56
C ARG A 234 -33.45 21.34 -49.99
N PRO A 235 -33.18 20.46 -50.98
CA PRO A 235 -33.35 20.81 -52.38
C PRO A 235 -34.83 20.65 -52.83
N LYS A 236 -35.20 21.46 -53.83
CA LYS A 236 -36.53 21.59 -54.44
C LYS A 236 -36.84 20.45 -55.41
#